data_AF-A0A261SJL0-F1
#
_entry.id   AF-A0A261SJL0-F1
#
_cell.length_a   1.000
_cell.length_b   1.000
_cell.length_c   1.000
_cell.angle_alpha   90.00
_cell.angle_beta   90.00
_cell.angle_gamma   90.00
#
_symmetry.space_group_name_H-M   'P 1'
#
loop_
_entity.id
_entity.type
_entity.pdbx_description
1 polymer ?
#
loop_
_entity_poly.entity_id
_entity_poly.type
_entity_poly.pdbx_seq_one_letter_code
_entity_poly.pdbx_strand_id
1 'polypeptide(L)'
;MHPLNNWAPRFIDIFWRLEQPDLDKYVALDEDRVRIDVDGPLILEFDTWYGPPFNQDIARIVAGTTKLRPPTDLDTQHIASWYANTYCVDVKWTDGPIRTFQALELKHEEVQLEENGKSWRPARYLHAEYDVRAHSFRHFDGAIQYLSADEHSLRKDSDFNLIYKSHLHVKPKSKKVFKLNGSLDVHTWIELASHFYAANPLMYEYFNQGKPPPHVADRLNRLRSAIPK
;
A
#
# COMPACT_ATOMS: atom_id res chain seq x y z
N MET A 1 -9.89 4.00 -13.54
CA MET A 1 -8.98 3.21 -12.66
C MET A 1 -9.61 1.86 -12.31
N HIS A 2 -8.85 0.89 -11.79
CA HIS A 2 -9.43 -0.40 -11.32
C HIS A 2 -10.21 -0.20 -10.00
N PRO A 3 -11.41 -0.78 -9.83
CA PRO A 3 -12.28 -0.58 -8.65
C PRO A 3 -11.56 -0.75 -7.31
N LEU A 4 -10.81 -1.84 -7.15
CA LEU A 4 -10.13 -2.20 -5.89
C LEU A 4 -8.93 -1.31 -5.52
N ASN A 5 -8.55 -0.36 -6.38
CA ASN A 5 -7.46 0.60 -6.18
C ASN A 5 -7.92 2.06 -6.38
N ASN A 6 -9.22 2.33 -6.20
CA ASN A 6 -9.80 3.68 -6.26
C ASN A 6 -9.58 4.47 -4.95
N TRP A 7 -9.86 5.78 -4.97
CA TRP A 7 -9.80 6.65 -3.81
C TRP A 7 -10.76 6.24 -2.69
N ALA A 8 -10.27 6.24 -1.44
CA ALA A 8 -11.14 6.31 -0.28
C ALA A 8 -11.80 7.71 -0.23
N PRO A 9 -13.12 7.83 -0.03
CA PRO A 9 -13.76 9.15 0.16
C PRO A 9 -13.11 9.96 1.28
N ARG A 10 -12.66 9.28 2.34
CA ARG A 10 -11.93 9.90 3.46
C ARG A 10 -10.52 10.41 3.08
N PHE A 11 -9.83 9.79 2.11
CA PHE A 11 -8.57 10.33 1.60
C PHE A 11 -8.79 11.70 0.96
N ILE A 12 -9.80 11.80 0.08
CA ILE A 12 -10.14 13.05 -0.64
C ILE A 12 -10.61 14.11 0.36
N ASP A 13 -11.42 13.74 1.34
CA ASP A 13 -11.88 14.60 2.44
C ASP A 13 -10.72 15.25 3.23
N ILE A 14 -9.74 14.44 3.67
CA ILE A 14 -8.55 14.94 4.39
C ILE A 14 -7.66 15.77 3.46
N PHE A 15 -7.38 15.25 2.26
CA PHE A 15 -6.55 15.93 1.26
C PHE A 15 -7.11 17.31 0.89
N TRP A 16 -8.43 17.44 0.79
CA TRP A 16 -9.10 18.71 0.57
C TRP A 16 -8.92 19.67 1.74
N ARG A 17 -9.26 19.21 2.96
CA ARG A 17 -9.18 20.00 4.22
C ARG A 17 -7.77 20.34 4.70
N LEU A 18 -6.72 19.74 4.14
CA LEU A 18 -5.33 19.98 4.53
C LEU A 18 -4.85 21.38 4.11
N GLU A 19 -5.09 22.39 4.94
CA GLU A 19 -4.67 23.77 4.73
C GLU A 19 -3.32 24.03 5.43
N GLN A 20 -2.24 24.04 4.64
CA GLN A 20 -0.88 24.37 5.09
C GLN A 20 -0.24 25.34 4.08
N PRO A 21 0.36 26.49 4.51
CA PRO A 21 0.81 27.53 3.57
C PRO A 21 1.89 27.08 2.57
N ASP A 22 2.80 26.22 3.00
CA ASP A 22 3.98 25.79 2.23
C ASP A 22 3.81 24.40 1.58
N LEU A 23 2.56 23.97 1.32
CA LEU A 23 2.24 22.62 0.82
C LEU A 23 1.54 22.66 -0.56
N ASP A 24 2.29 22.37 -1.63
CA ASP A 24 1.74 22.15 -2.97
C ASP A 24 0.95 20.84 -3.02
N LYS A 25 -0.35 20.92 -3.35
CA LYS A 25 -1.27 19.76 -3.41
C LYS A 25 -1.72 19.45 -4.85
N TYR A 26 -1.48 18.22 -5.30
CA TYR A 26 -1.96 17.71 -6.60
C TYR A 26 -2.68 16.36 -6.44
N VAL A 27 -3.84 16.21 -7.07
CA VAL A 27 -4.59 14.95 -7.15
C VAL A 27 -5.10 14.74 -8.58
N ALA A 28 -5.01 13.51 -9.08
CA ALA A 28 -5.52 13.11 -10.38
C ALA A 28 -6.98 12.69 -10.27
N LEU A 29 -7.80 13.19 -11.21
CA LEU A 29 -9.16 12.72 -11.41
C LEU A 29 -9.13 11.35 -12.11
N ASP A 30 -10.11 10.50 -11.81
CA ASP A 30 -10.36 9.29 -12.60
C ASP A 30 -11.39 9.61 -13.68
N GLU A 31 -11.04 9.35 -14.94
CA GLU A 31 -11.80 9.81 -16.09
C GLU A 31 -13.00 8.88 -16.43
N ASP A 32 -13.03 7.68 -15.84
CA ASP A 32 -13.85 6.55 -16.30
C ASP A 32 -14.97 6.06 -15.34
N ARG A 33 -15.07 6.55 -14.08
CA ARG A 33 -15.88 5.85 -13.04
C ARG A 33 -16.85 6.67 -12.21
N VAL A 34 -18.00 6.04 -11.94
CA VAL A 34 -19.14 6.57 -11.15
C VAL A 34 -19.68 5.57 -10.10
N ARG A 35 -19.25 4.29 -10.07
CA ARG A 35 -19.79 3.24 -9.17
C ARG A 35 -18.76 2.21 -8.63
N ILE A 36 -19.21 1.45 -7.64
CA ILE A 36 -18.48 0.45 -6.82
C ILE A 36 -18.79 -0.99 -7.32
N ASP A 37 -17.91 -1.96 -7.02
CA ASP A 37 -17.87 -3.33 -7.56
C ASP A 37 -17.87 -4.43 -6.48
N VAL A 38 -18.21 -5.68 -6.87
CA VAL A 38 -18.23 -6.91 -6.06
C VAL A 38 -17.92 -8.16 -6.90
N ASP A 39 -17.54 -9.27 -6.24
CA ASP A 39 -17.27 -10.66 -6.72
C ASP A 39 -15.79 -11.07 -6.96
N GLY A 40 -15.44 -12.34 -6.66
CA GLY A 40 -14.17 -13.01 -7.04
C GLY A 40 -13.38 -13.77 -5.93
N PRO A 41 -13.12 -15.09 -6.10
CA PRO A 41 -12.08 -15.90 -5.42
C PRO A 41 -11.12 -16.61 -6.44
N LEU A 42 -9.94 -17.19 -6.10
CA LEU A 42 -9.43 -17.87 -4.88
C LEU A 42 -7.84 -17.89 -4.79
N ILE A 43 -7.25 -18.49 -3.74
CA ILE A 43 -5.83 -18.99 -3.61
C ILE A 43 -4.71 -17.89 -3.49
N LEU A 44 -3.51 -18.04 -2.88
CA LEU A 44 -2.84 -18.67 -1.69
C LEU A 44 -1.45 -17.92 -1.55
N GLU A 45 -0.51 -18.04 -0.59
CA GLU A 45 -0.26 -18.86 0.62
C GLU A 45 0.78 -18.16 1.58
N PHE A 46 1.03 -18.76 2.76
CA PHE A 46 2.10 -18.50 3.77
C PHE A 46 2.13 -17.15 4.53
N ASP A 47 2.23 -17.25 5.86
CA ASP A 47 2.21 -16.14 6.83
C ASP A 47 3.56 -15.43 6.86
N THR A 48 3.61 -14.20 6.38
CA THR A 48 4.84 -13.39 6.43
C THR A 48 4.55 -11.96 6.84
N TRP A 49 4.64 -11.66 8.14
CA TRP A 49 5.23 -10.39 8.57
C TRP A 49 6.70 -10.62 8.94
N TYR A 50 7.62 -10.00 8.20
CA TYR A 50 9.03 -9.93 8.57
C TYR A 50 9.62 -8.59 8.19
N GLY A 51 10.67 -8.18 8.91
CA GLY A 51 11.41 -6.92 8.70
C GLY A 51 11.15 -5.86 9.79
N PRO A 52 11.75 -4.67 9.65
CA PRO A 52 11.66 -3.60 10.66
C PRO A 52 10.21 -3.21 11.03
N PRO A 53 9.87 -3.13 12.34
CA PRO A 53 8.59 -2.56 12.78
C PRO A 53 8.58 -1.04 12.63
N PHE A 54 7.38 -0.45 12.57
CA PHE A 54 7.23 1.00 12.52
C PHE A 54 7.58 1.68 13.85
N ASN A 55 8.14 2.89 13.77
CA ASN A 55 8.39 3.80 14.88
C ASN A 55 7.98 5.21 14.47
N GLN A 56 7.26 5.93 15.34
CA GLN A 56 6.85 7.33 15.07
C GLN A 56 8.06 8.28 15.04
N ASP A 57 9.15 7.96 15.73
CA ASP A 57 10.45 8.59 15.48
C ASP A 57 11.07 7.96 14.22
N ILE A 58 10.77 8.58 13.08
CA ILE A 58 11.21 8.13 11.74
C ILE A 58 12.74 8.03 11.63
N ALA A 59 13.50 8.81 12.43
CA ALA A 59 14.96 8.73 12.45
C ALA A 59 15.48 7.45 13.13
N ARG A 60 14.67 6.76 13.96
CA ARG A 60 15.02 5.51 14.63
C ARG A 60 14.59 4.24 13.90
N ILE A 61 13.85 4.35 12.81
CA ILE A 61 13.49 3.16 12.01
C ILE A 61 14.77 2.54 11.43
N VAL A 62 14.89 1.21 11.45
CA VAL A 62 16.02 0.51 10.83
C VAL A 62 15.76 0.40 9.33
N ALA A 63 16.75 0.74 8.50
CA ALA A 63 16.64 0.62 7.05
C ALA A 63 16.58 -0.86 6.61
N GLY A 64 15.78 -1.14 5.58
CA GLY A 64 15.50 -2.49 5.11
C GLY A 64 14.11 -2.61 4.47
N THR A 65 13.77 -3.83 4.06
CA THR A 65 12.42 -4.19 3.56
C THR A 65 11.63 -4.85 4.70
N THR A 66 10.37 -4.46 4.85
CA THR A 66 9.36 -5.15 5.67
C THR A 66 8.28 -5.68 4.74
N LYS A 67 8.07 -7.00 4.68
CA LYS A 67 6.92 -7.57 3.95
C LYS A 67 5.81 -7.89 4.93
N LEU A 68 4.58 -7.55 4.56
CA LEU A 68 3.35 -7.90 5.29
C LEU A 68 2.41 -8.65 4.33
N ARG A 69 1.73 -9.69 4.83
CA ARG A 69 0.70 -10.45 4.11
C ARG A 69 -0.52 -10.63 5.03
N PRO A 70 -1.73 -10.85 4.47
CA PRO A 70 -2.88 -11.26 5.28
C PRO A 70 -2.60 -12.58 6.02
N PRO A 71 -3.29 -12.85 7.14
CA PRO A 71 -3.17 -14.13 7.85
C PRO A 71 -3.57 -15.33 6.97
N THR A 72 -2.84 -16.45 7.06
CA THR A 72 -3.07 -17.63 6.20
C THR A 72 -4.32 -18.43 6.47
N ASP A 73 -4.88 -18.33 7.68
CA ASP A 73 -6.14 -19.00 8.05
C ASP A 73 -7.38 -18.37 7.37
N LEU A 74 -7.16 -17.39 6.49
CA LEU A 74 -8.17 -16.73 5.68
C LEU A 74 -8.22 -17.31 4.26
N ASP A 75 -9.35 -17.93 3.93
CA ASP A 75 -9.71 -18.15 2.52
C ASP A 75 -9.89 -16.82 1.76
N THR A 76 -9.97 -16.90 0.44
CA THR A 76 -10.04 -15.69 -0.39
C THR A 76 -11.35 -14.91 -0.27
N GLN A 77 -12.44 -15.48 0.23
CA GLN A 77 -13.63 -14.68 0.54
C GLN A 77 -13.33 -13.75 1.73
N HIS A 78 -12.57 -14.22 2.71
CA HIS A 78 -12.03 -13.39 3.78
C HIS A 78 -10.98 -12.40 3.27
N ILE A 79 -10.05 -12.78 2.37
CA ILE A 79 -9.09 -11.84 1.77
C ILE A 79 -9.76 -10.75 0.92
N ALA A 80 -10.78 -11.09 0.13
CA ALA A 80 -11.58 -10.13 -0.61
C ALA A 80 -12.32 -9.17 0.32
N SER A 81 -13.01 -9.72 1.33
CA SER A 81 -13.92 -8.95 2.20
C SER A 81 -13.21 -8.15 3.29
N TRP A 82 -12.03 -8.57 3.75
CA TRP A 82 -11.33 -8.00 4.91
C TRP A 82 -9.97 -7.39 4.55
N TYR A 83 -9.36 -7.80 3.43
CA TYR A 83 -8.05 -7.33 2.95
C TYR A 83 -8.11 -6.74 1.52
N ALA A 84 -9.30 -6.58 0.93
CA ALA A 84 -9.53 -6.01 -0.40
C ALA A 84 -8.69 -6.63 -1.53
N ASN A 85 -8.59 -7.97 -1.54
CA ASN A 85 -7.79 -8.75 -2.49
C ASN A 85 -6.28 -8.40 -2.49
N THR A 86 -5.74 -7.86 -1.41
CA THR A 86 -4.31 -7.65 -1.25
C THR A 86 -3.58 -8.97 -0.96
N TYR A 87 -2.56 -9.25 -1.77
CA TYR A 87 -1.62 -10.36 -1.58
C TYR A 87 -0.52 -9.99 -0.59
N CYS A 88 0.10 -8.82 -0.75
CA CYS A 88 1.07 -8.30 0.21
C CYS A 88 1.12 -6.77 0.22
N VAL A 89 1.68 -6.21 1.28
CA VAL A 89 2.27 -4.87 1.29
C VAL A 89 3.76 -5.03 1.58
N ASP A 90 4.59 -4.68 0.61
CA ASP A 90 6.02 -4.50 0.83
C ASP A 90 6.28 -3.04 1.20
N VAL A 91 6.82 -2.80 2.40
CA VAL A 91 7.37 -1.51 2.85
C VAL A 91 8.89 -1.55 2.75
N LYS A 92 9.53 -0.42 2.45
CA LYS A 92 10.98 -0.25 2.50
C LYS A 92 11.36 1.12 3.06
N TRP A 93 12.40 1.12 3.90
CA TRP A 93 13.09 2.32 4.36
C TRP A 93 14.55 2.34 3.91
N THR A 94 15.03 3.52 3.48
CA THR A 94 16.47 3.79 3.31
C THR A 94 16.98 4.71 4.41
N ASP A 95 18.23 4.52 4.83
CA ASP A 95 18.91 5.45 5.73
C ASP A 95 19.51 6.64 4.96
N GLY A 96 19.90 7.70 5.68
CA GLY A 96 20.49 8.91 5.14
C GLY A 96 19.98 10.19 5.83
N PRO A 97 20.51 11.37 5.46
CA PRO A 97 20.00 12.65 5.95
C PRO A 97 18.59 12.96 5.43
N ILE A 98 18.29 12.51 4.20
CA ILE A 98 16.94 12.33 3.69
C ILE A 98 16.68 10.82 3.68
N ARG A 99 15.73 10.36 4.49
CA ARG A 99 15.30 8.96 4.53
C ARG A 99 14.15 8.76 3.55
N THR A 100 14.18 7.71 2.75
CA THR A 100 13.07 7.41 1.83
C THR A 100 12.20 6.30 2.37
N PHE A 101 10.90 6.52 2.36
CA PHE A 101 9.87 5.49 2.46
C PHE A 101 9.46 5.08 1.05
N GLN A 102 9.26 3.79 0.85
CA GLN A 102 8.58 3.22 -0.30
C GLN A 102 7.58 2.18 0.22
N ALA A 103 6.38 2.13 -0.37
CA ALA A 103 5.48 1.00 -0.16
C ALA A 103 4.89 0.56 -1.51
N LEU A 104 4.68 -0.74 -1.68
CA LEU A 104 3.90 -1.31 -2.77
C LEU A 104 2.92 -2.35 -2.20
N GLU A 105 1.64 -2.14 -2.45
CA GLU A 105 0.62 -3.16 -2.29
C GLU A 105 0.46 -3.93 -3.60
N LEU A 106 0.70 -5.24 -3.55
CA LEU A 106 0.31 -6.16 -4.62
C LEU A 106 -1.07 -6.72 -4.33
N LYS A 107 -1.95 -6.70 -5.34
CA LYS A 107 -3.20 -7.46 -5.32
C LYS A 107 -2.98 -8.90 -5.79
N HIS A 108 -3.90 -9.81 -5.48
CA HIS A 108 -3.95 -11.14 -6.08
C HIS A 108 -4.05 -11.04 -7.62
N GLU A 109 -3.55 -12.05 -8.33
CA GLU A 109 -3.35 -12.01 -9.78
C GLU A 109 -4.65 -12.02 -10.61
N GLU A 110 -5.77 -12.34 -9.98
CA GLU A 110 -7.14 -12.22 -10.49
C GLU A 110 -7.56 -10.75 -10.64
N VAL A 111 -6.97 -9.84 -9.85
CA VAL A 111 -7.25 -8.41 -9.91
C VAL A 111 -6.57 -7.81 -11.13
N GLN A 112 -7.35 -7.63 -12.19
CA GLN A 112 -6.89 -7.20 -13.52
C GLN A 112 -7.75 -6.07 -14.07
N LEU A 113 -7.12 -5.14 -14.78
CA LEU A 113 -7.79 -4.12 -15.58
C LEU A 113 -7.39 -4.24 -17.05
N GLU A 114 -8.33 -4.00 -17.95
CA GLU A 114 -8.00 -3.84 -19.37
C GLU A 114 -7.72 -2.36 -19.69
N GLU A 115 -6.64 -2.11 -20.41
CA GLU A 115 -6.32 -0.79 -20.96
C GLU A 115 -5.67 -0.94 -22.33
N ASN A 116 -6.24 -0.32 -23.36
CA ASN A 116 -5.77 -0.40 -24.75
C ASN A 116 -5.60 -1.85 -25.26
N GLY A 117 -6.55 -2.73 -24.93
CA GLY A 117 -6.54 -4.15 -25.34
C GLY A 117 -5.48 -5.02 -24.64
N LYS A 118 -4.96 -4.57 -23.49
CA LYS A 118 -4.03 -5.34 -22.66
C LYS A 118 -4.53 -5.44 -21.22
N SER A 119 -4.46 -6.63 -20.63
CA SER A 119 -4.67 -6.83 -19.19
C SER A 119 -3.43 -6.41 -18.40
N TRP A 120 -3.66 -5.68 -17.30
CA TRP A 120 -2.65 -5.24 -16.33
C TRP A 120 -3.10 -5.58 -14.92
N ARG A 121 -2.17 -6.01 -14.06
CA ARG A 121 -2.39 -6.20 -12.62
C ARG A 121 -2.01 -4.90 -11.89
N PRO A 122 -2.95 -4.18 -11.26
CA PRO A 122 -2.66 -2.87 -10.67
C PRO A 122 -2.17 -2.97 -9.22
N ALA A 123 -1.13 -2.22 -8.90
CA ALA A 123 -0.52 -2.15 -7.58
C ALA A 123 -0.48 -0.71 -7.06
N ARG A 124 -0.96 -0.47 -5.83
CA ARG A 124 -0.90 0.85 -5.17
C ARG A 124 0.53 1.06 -4.66
N TYR A 125 1.20 2.13 -5.10
CA TYR A 125 2.55 2.50 -4.70
C TYR A 125 2.55 3.84 -3.97
N LEU A 126 3.33 3.94 -2.87
CA LEU A 126 3.65 5.20 -2.20
C LEU A 126 5.16 5.43 -2.18
N HIS A 127 5.55 6.70 -2.21
CA HIS A 127 6.90 7.16 -1.94
C HIS A 127 6.88 8.41 -1.06
N ALA A 128 7.76 8.50 -0.06
CA ALA A 128 7.95 9.73 0.69
C ALA A 128 9.44 9.97 1.03
N GLU A 129 9.81 11.24 1.18
CA GLU A 129 11.13 11.69 1.63
C GLU A 129 11.00 12.40 2.98
N TYR A 130 11.64 11.86 4.02
CA TYR A 130 11.71 12.44 5.36
C TYR A 130 13.06 13.11 5.59
N ASP A 131 13.06 14.41 5.91
CA ASP A 131 14.27 15.15 6.26
C ASP A 131 14.55 15.00 7.77
N VAL A 132 15.66 14.35 8.11
CA VAL A 132 16.03 14.03 9.50
C VAL A 132 16.39 15.29 10.31
N ARG A 133 16.67 16.42 9.67
CA ARG A 133 16.98 17.70 10.34
C ARG A 133 15.74 18.58 10.50
N ALA A 134 14.84 18.58 9.51
CA ALA A 134 13.57 19.32 9.59
C ALA A 134 12.49 18.56 10.39
N HIS A 135 12.72 17.27 10.67
CA HIS A 135 11.79 16.36 11.36
C HIS A 135 10.43 16.16 10.66
N SER A 136 10.35 16.48 9.36
CA SER A 136 9.14 16.39 8.54
C SER A 136 9.39 15.66 7.22
N PHE A 137 8.31 15.18 6.61
CA PHE A 137 8.33 14.79 5.21
C PHE A 137 8.37 16.04 4.34
N ARG A 138 9.20 16.06 3.30
CA ARG A 138 9.35 17.18 2.36
C ARG A 138 8.72 16.91 0.98
N HIS A 139 8.47 15.63 0.71
CA HIS A 139 7.84 15.12 -0.50
C HIS A 139 7.10 13.83 -0.16
N PHE A 140 5.88 13.67 -0.67
CA PHE A 140 5.08 12.47 -0.51
C PHE A 140 4.17 12.30 -1.73
N ASP A 141 4.25 11.17 -2.43
CA ASP A 141 3.39 10.88 -3.58
C ASP A 141 2.90 9.44 -3.64
N GLY A 142 1.86 9.24 -4.46
CA GLY A 142 1.26 7.94 -4.69
C GLY A 142 0.89 7.73 -6.15
N ALA A 143 1.00 6.49 -6.60
CA ALA A 143 0.77 6.09 -7.98
C ALA A 143 0.11 4.70 -8.06
N ILE A 144 -0.59 4.45 -9.15
CA ILE A 144 -0.95 3.08 -9.54
C ILE A 144 0.10 2.60 -10.54
N GLN A 145 0.81 1.53 -10.17
CA GLN A 145 1.68 0.78 -11.07
C GLN A 145 0.85 -0.27 -11.80
N TYR A 146 1.06 -0.39 -13.10
CA TYR A 146 0.38 -1.30 -14.02
C TYR A 146 1.41 -2.35 -14.42
N LEU A 147 1.30 -3.55 -13.83
CA LEU A 147 2.20 -4.66 -14.05
C LEU A 147 1.64 -5.60 -15.12
N SER A 148 2.48 -6.09 -16.02
CA SER A 148 2.16 -7.27 -16.83
C SER A 148 2.00 -8.52 -15.94
N ALA A 149 1.57 -9.65 -16.51
CA ALA A 149 1.58 -10.93 -15.80
C ALA A 149 2.99 -11.31 -15.31
N ASP A 150 4.00 -11.19 -16.18
CA ASP A 150 5.38 -11.52 -15.88
C ASP A 150 6.00 -10.56 -14.85
N GLU A 151 5.72 -9.26 -14.99
CA GLU A 151 6.19 -8.24 -14.05
C GLU A 151 5.59 -8.42 -12.65
N HIS A 152 4.30 -8.79 -12.56
CA HIS A 152 3.63 -9.06 -11.28
C HIS A 152 4.16 -10.33 -10.62
N SER A 153 4.28 -11.44 -11.36
CA SER A 153 4.88 -12.68 -10.86
C SER A 153 6.32 -12.47 -10.39
N LEU A 154 7.14 -11.75 -11.15
CA LEU A 154 8.50 -11.40 -10.72
C LEU A 154 8.49 -10.52 -9.46
N ARG A 155 7.51 -9.62 -9.30
CA ARG A 155 7.36 -8.74 -8.12
C ARG A 155 6.87 -9.48 -6.88
N LYS A 156 6.04 -10.53 -7.06
CA LYS A 156 5.49 -11.42 -6.02
C LYS A 156 6.61 -12.06 -5.18
N ASP A 157 7.64 -12.56 -5.88
CA ASP A 157 8.70 -13.38 -5.30
C ASP A 157 10.03 -12.61 -5.08
N SER A 158 10.15 -11.37 -5.58
CA SER A 158 11.35 -10.54 -5.39
C SER A 158 11.33 -9.73 -4.09
N ASP A 159 12.51 -9.51 -3.50
CA ASP A 159 12.75 -8.40 -2.58
C ASP A 159 12.80 -7.06 -3.36
N PHE A 160 12.33 -5.99 -2.71
CA PHE A 160 12.26 -4.62 -3.23
C PHE A 160 13.62 -4.06 -3.69
N ASN A 161 14.73 -4.68 -3.28
CA ASN A 161 16.10 -4.27 -3.65
C ASN A 161 16.61 -4.91 -4.95
N LEU A 162 16.06 -6.03 -5.40
CA LEU A 162 16.61 -6.79 -6.54
C LEU A 162 16.31 -6.14 -7.91
N ILE A 163 15.19 -5.43 -8.03
CA ILE A 163 14.66 -4.95 -9.32
C ILE A 163 15.39 -3.69 -9.84
N TYR A 164 16.01 -2.91 -8.95
CA TYR A 164 16.80 -1.72 -9.31
C TYR A 164 18.29 -2.01 -9.60
N LYS A 165 18.72 -3.28 -9.56
CA LYS A 165 20.13 -3.67 -9.78
C LYS A 165 20.32 -4.79 -10.81
N SER A 166 19.26 -5.39 -11.31
CA SER A 166 19.33 -6.38 -12.38
C SER A 166 19.16 -5.73 -13.76
N HIS A 167 19.68 -6.36 -14.81
CA HIS A 167 19.51 -5.88 -16.20
C HIS A 167 18.04 -5.88 -16.68
N LEU A 168 17.13 -6.48 -15.92
CA LEU A 168 15.71 -6.61 -16.25
C LEU A 168 14.87 -5.36 -15.93
N HIS A 169 15.40 -4.39 -15.18
CA HIS A 169 14.85 -3.03 -14.96
C HIS A 169 13.32 -2.86 -15.13
N VAL A 170 12.54 -3.58 -14.32
CA VAL A 170 11.08 -3.44 -14.29
C VAL A 170 10.71 -2.09 -13.66
N LYS A 171 10.65 -1.07 -14.52
CA LYS A 171 9.93 0.18 -14.30
C LYS A 171 8.53 -0.01 -14.90
N PRO A 172 7.54 -0.51 -14.11
CA PRO A 172 6.21 -0.71 -14.65
C PRO A 172 5.61 0.62 -15.07
N LYS A 173 4.67 0.58 -16.02
CA LYS A 173 3.88 1.75 -16.37
C LYS A 173 3.19 2.28 -15.12
N SER A 174 3.22 3.59 -14.89
CA SER A 174 2.79 4.18 -13.62
C SER A 174 1.98 5.46 -13.84
N LYS A 175 0.70 5.49 -13.42
CA LYS A 175 -0.12 6.72 -13.37
C LYS A 175 0.02 7.28 -11.96
N LYS A 176 0.71 8.42 -11.81
CA LYS A 176 0.74 9.15 -10.53
C LYS A 176 -0.66 9.68 -10.23
N VAL A 177 -1.15 9.47 -9.01
CA VAL A 177 -2.52 9.79 -8.62
C VAL A 177 -2.60 10.89 -7.57
N PHE A 178 -1.61 11.06 -6.70
CA PHE A 178 -1.45 12.32 -5.94
C PHE A 178 0.02 12.70 -5.82
N LYS A 179 0.27 13.95 -5.45
CA LYS A 179 1.58 14.47 -5.05
C LYS A 179 1.39 15.57 -4.01
N LEU A 180 2.17 15.49 -2.93
CA LEU A 180 2.37 16.52 -1.92
C LEU A 180 3.84 16.92 -1.91
N ASN A 181 4.08 18.23 -1.84
CA ASN A 181 5.40 18.85 -1.89
C ASN A 181 5.41 19.97 -0.85
N GLY A 182 6.38 19.96 0.08
CA GLY A 182 6.35 20.85 1.24
C GLY A 182 6.44 20.09 2.56
N SER A 183 6.46 20.81 3.68
CA SER A 183 6.65 20.22 5.02
C SER A 183 5.36 19.58 5.54
N LEU A 184 5.30 18.25 5.52
CA LEU A 184 4.21 17.42 6.04
C LEU A 184 4.67 16.68 7.30
N ASP A 185 3.90 16.74 8.38
CA ASP A 185 4.23 16.06 9.64
C ASP A 185 3.98 14.54 9.58
N VAL A 186 4.53 13.82 10.56
CA VAL A 186 4.46 12.36 10.63
C VAL A 186 3.02 11.85 10.86
N HIS A 187 2.17 12.59 11.57
CA HIS A 187 0.81 12.14 11.86
C HIS A 187 -0.10 12.26 10.63
N THR A 188 -0.10 13.42 9.96
CA THR A 188 -0.86 13.59 8.70
C THR A 188 -0.33 12.68 7.59
N TRP A 189 0.98 12.41 7.54
CA TRP A 189 1.53 11.39 6.63
C TRP A 189 1.00 9.97 6.94
N ILE A 190 0.96 9.53 8.20
CA ILE A 190 0.37 8.24 8.59
C ILE A 190 -1.11 8.18 8.20
N GLU A 191 -1.90 9.22 8.47
CA GLU A 191 -3.33 9.25 8.17
C GLU A 191 -3.59 9.15 6.65
N LEU A 192 -2.88 9.96 5.84
CA LEU A 192 -2.99 9.93 4.38
C LEU A 192 -2.48 8.60 3.78
N ALA A 193 -1.36 8.05 4.26
CA ALA A 193 -0.86 6.75 3.80
C ALA A 193 -1.83 5.61 4.13
N SER A 194 -2.42 5.64 5.32
CA SER A 194 -3.46 4.68 5.74
C SER A 194 -4.71 4.78 4.88
N HIS A 195 -5.14 5.99 4.52
CA HIS A 195 -6.31 6.19 3.65
C HIS A 195 -6.04 5.95 2.17
N PHE A 196 -4.80 6.11 1.68
CA PHE A 196 -4.43 5.66 0.34
C PHE A 196 -4.54 4.13 0.21
N TYR A 197 -4.10 3.40 1.23
CA TYR A 197 -4.22 1.94 1.33
C TYR A 197 -5.53 1.44 1.95
N ALA A 198 -6.58 2.28 2.01
CA ALA A 198 -7.85 1.90 2.62
C ALA A 198 -8.45 0.59 2.04
N ALA A 199 -9.32 -0.02 2.85
CA ALA A 199 -9.87 -1.38 2.71
C ALA A 199 -8.85 -2.54 2.82
N ASN A 200 -7.54 -2.25 2.85
CA ASN A 200 -6.49 -3.19 3.23
C ASN A 200 -5.92 -2.80 4.61
N PRO A 201 -6.06 -3.64 5.65
CA PRO A 201 -5.58 -3.33 6.99
C PRO A 201 -4.06 -3.51 7.16
N LEU A 202 -3.33 -4.10 6.21
CA LEU A 202 -1.88 -4.34 6.37
C LEU A 202 -1.06 -3.05 6.55
N MET A 203 -1.47 -1.93 5.96
CA MET A 203 -0.79 -0.65 6.21
C MET A 203 -1.09 -0.11 7.63
N TYR A 204 -2.31 -0.34 8.13
CA TYR A 204 -2.65 -0.05 9.54
C TYR A 204 -1.86 -0.97 10.48
N GLU A 205 -1.79 -2.28 10.19
CA GLU A 205 -0.98 -3.24 10.92
C GLU A 205 0.49 -2.80 10.98
N TYR A 206 1.06 -2.35 9.85
CA TYR A 206 2.43 -1.82 9.82
C TYR A 206 2.62 -0.66 10.81
N PHE A 207 1.78 0.38 10.73
CA PHE A 207 1.86 1.54 11.62
C PHE A 207 1.55 1.19 13.10
N ASN A 208 0.69 0.19 13.33
CA ASN A 208 0.27 -0.23 14.67
C ASN A 208 1.04 -1.44 15.21
N GLN A 209 2.26 -1.70 14.69
CA GLN A 209 3.18 -2.73 15.19
C GLN A 209 2.60 -4.16 15.14
N GLY A 210 2.01 -4.51 14.00
CA GLY A 210 1.39 -5.81 13.74
C GLY A 210 -0.01 -5.99 14.33
N LYS A 211 -0.61 -4.94 14.88
CA LYS A 211 -1.96 -5.00 15.47
C LYS A 211 -3.00 -4.61 14.42
N PRO A 212 -3.84 -5.54 13.94
CA PRO A 212 -4.90 -5.20 12.99
C PRO A 212 -5.95 -4.27 13.61
N PRO A 213 -6.76 -3.56 12.78
CA PRO A 213 -7.88 -2.79 13.27
C PRO A 213 -8.79 -3.65 14.16
N PRO A 214 -9.38 -3.13 15.25
CA PRO A 214 -10.18 -3.94 16.18
C PRO A 214 -11.29 -4.76 15.50
N HIS A 215 -11.96 -4.20 14.49
CA HIS A 215 -13.00 -4.90 13.73
C HIS A 215 -12.47 -6.04 12.83
N VAL A 216 -11.18 -6.02 12.47
CA VAL A 216 -10.50 -7.16 11.80
C VAL A 216 -10.08 -8.16 12.85
N ALA A 217 -9.46 -7.73 13.96
CA ALA A 217 -9.10 -8.60 15.08
C ALA A 217 -10.29 -9.41 15.60
N ASP A 218 -11.46 -8.77 15.78
CA ASP A 218 -12.71 -9.44 16.18
C ASP A 218 -13.19 -10.48 15.16
N ARG A 219 -13.01 -10.22 13.86
CA ARG A 219 -13.35 -11.16 12.79
C ARG A 219 -12.42 -12.37 12.78
N LEU A 220 -11.10 -12.15 12.86
CA LEU A 220 -10.08 -13.20 13.02
C LEU A 220 -10.38 -14.07 14.24
N ASN A 221 -10.62 -13.43 15.40
CA ASN A 221 -10.90 -14.13 16.64
C ASN A 221 -12.18 -14.97 16.57
N ARG A 222 -13.24 -14.47 15.92
CA ARG A 222 -14.49 -15.24 15.74
C ARG A 222 -14.29 -16.43 14.80
N LEU A 223 -13.61 -16.25 13.67
CA LEU A 223 -13.31 -17.32 12.72
C LEU A 223 -12.50 -18.44 13.39
N ARG A 224 -11.37 -18.08 14.02
CA ARG A 224 -10.49 -19.01 14.76
C ARG A 224 -11.18 -19.70 15.94
N SER A 225 -12.21 -19.09 16.52
CA SER A 225 -13.00 -19.70 17.61
C SER A 225 -14.16 -20.59 17.12
N ALA A 226 -14.51 -20.52 15.83
CA ALA A 226 -15.56 -21.33 15.23
C ALA A 226 -15.06 -22.65 14.62
N ILE A 227 -13.74 -22.78 14.45
CA ILE A 227 -13.07 -23.99 13.96
C ILE A 227 -12.92 -24.98 15.13
N PRO A 228 -13.45 -26.22 15.03
CA PRO A 228 -13.22 -27.27 16.03
C PRO A 228 -11.73 -27.66 16.12
N LYS A 229 -11.29 -28.06 17.31
CA LYS A 229 -9.96 -28.64 17.55
C LYS A 229 -9.95 -30.15 17.33
#